data_AF-A0A818ZZ82-F1
#
_entry.id   AF-A0A818ZZ82-F1
#
_cell.length_a   1.000
_cell.length_b   1.000
_cell.length_c   1.000
_cell.angle_alpha   90.00
_cell.angle_beta   90.00
_cell.angle_gamma   90.00
#
_symmetry.space_group_name_H-M   'P 1'
#
loop_
_entity.id
_entity.type
_entity.pdbx_description
1 polymer ?
#
loop_
_entity_poly.entity_id
_entity_poly.type
_entity_poly.pdbx_seq_one_letter_code
_entity_poly.pdbx_strand_id
1 'polypeptide(L)'
;MRQEVTRMHKGWSLDTVIIDNIVLRSYKDDIREAPTEGVYVYGLYLEGAGWDRKNTRLHESQNKVVYVQMPVIHIFAINPSVTNQKTGIITNKKLRLNQITFRTKQNEQISIAPYIYMCPVYKKPIRTDLHFITMLKLASNDLSEHWILRGVALLCDIK
;
A
#
# COMPACT_ATOMS: atom_id res chain seq x y z
N MET A 1 -16.80 0.26 -4.36
CA MET A 1 -15.98 -0.33 -3.28
C MET A 1 -16.46 0.03 -1.87
N ARG A 2 -16.18 1.22 -1.29
CA ARG A 2 -16.55 1.50 0.13
C ARG A 2 -18.03 1.21 0.45
N GLN A 3 -18.95 1.72 -0.38
CA GLN A 3 -20.38 1.47 -0.22
C GLN A 3 -20.76 -0.02 -0.31
N GLU A 4 -20.14 -0.76 -1.24
CA GLU A 4 -20.39 -2.18 -1.44
C GLU A 4 -19.92 -3.00 -0.23
N VAL A 5 -18.71 -2.74 0.26
CA VAL A 5 -18.14 -3.37 1.45
C VAL A 5 -19.00 -3.08 2.69
N THR A 6 -19.41 -1.82 2.88
CA THR A 6 -20.31 -1.44 3.98
C THR A 6 -21.65 -2.18 3.91
N ARG A 7 -22.23 -2.36 2.70
CA ARG A 7 -23.49 -3.10 2.53
C ARG A 7 -23.37 -4.58 2.87
N MET A 8 -22.21 -5.18 2.65
CA MET A 8 -21.96 -6.59 2.99
C MET A 8 -21.75 -6.81 4.50
N HIS A 9 -21.31 -5.79 5.23
CA HIS A 9 -21.00 -5.89 6.65
C HIS A 9 -22.08 -5.27 7.53
N LYS A 10 -22.86 -6.12 8.22
CA LYS A 10 -23.92 -5.67 9.13
C LYS A 10 -23.35 -4.78 10.24
N GLY A 11 -23.90 -3.57 10.37
CA GLY A 11 -23.53 -2.61 11.42
C GLY A 11 -22.30 -1.75 11.09
N TRP A 12 -21.75 -1.83 9.88
CA TRP A 12 -20.74 -0.87 9.44
C TRP A 12 -21.42 0.43 8.99
N SER A 13 -20.88 1.57 9.41
CA SER A 13 -21.25 2.88 8.88
C SER A 13 -20.28 3.26 7.78
N LEU A 14 -20.77 3.88 6.70
CA LEU A 14 -19.90 4.34 5.61
C LEU A 14 -18.84 5.34 6.12
N ASP A 15 -19.21 6.19 7.07
CA ASP A 15 -18.35 7.25 7.60
C ASP A 15 -17.14 6.70 8.38
N THR A 16 -17.29 5.53 9.00
CA THR A 16 -16.23 4.90 9.78
C THR A 16 -15.33 4.00 8.94
N VAL A 17 -15.74 3.66 7.72
CA VAL A 17 -14.99 2.76 6.84
C VAL A 17 -13.87 3.52 6.15
N ILE A 18 -12.64 3.04 6.33
CA ILE A 18 -11.42 3.59 5.75
C ILE A 18 -10.91 2.63 4.67
N ILE A 19 -10.32 3.16 3.60
CA ILE A 19 -9.64 2.36 2.59
C ILE A 19 -8.23 2.05 3.07
N ASP A 20 -7.83 0.79 2.96
CA ASP A 20 -6.46 0.35 3.17
C ASP A 20 -5.95 -0.44 1.97
N ASN A 21 -4.64 -0.62 1.88
CA ASN A 21 -4.02 -1.36 0.80
C ASN A 21 -2.87 -2.24 1.26
N ILE A 22 -2.67 -3.33 0.52
CA ILE A 22 -1.51 -4.21 0.64
C ILE A 22 -0.94 -4.42 -0.76
N VAL A 23 0.38 -4.26 -0.91
CA VAL A 23 1.07 -4.56 -2.16
C VAL A 23 1.42 -6.05 -2.18
N LEU A 24 0.93 -6.77 -3.19
CA LEU A 24 1.19 -8.20 -3.35
C LEU A 24 2.56 -8.43 -4.00
N ARG A 25 3.05 -9.67 -3.92
CA ARG A 25 4.25 -10.10 -4.64
C ARG A 25 3.95 -10.55 -6.07
N SER A 26 2.68 -10.75 -6.41
CA SER A 26 2.27 -11.31 -7.70
C SER A 26 1.92 -10.22 -8.71
N TYR A 27 2.15 -10.51 -9.99
CA TYR A 27 1.65 -9.67 -11.08
C TYR A 27 0.28 -10.16 -11.54
N LYS A 28 -0.36 -9.41 -12.44
CA LYS A 28 -1.71 -9.70 -12.93
C LYS A 28 -1.83 -11.12 -13.48
N ASP A 29 -0.84 -11.60 -14.23
CA ASP A 29 -0.89 -12.90 -14.91
C ASP A 29 -0.84 -14.10 -13.94
N ASP A 30 -0.36 -13.88 -12.71
CA ASP A 30 -0.30 -14.89 -11.66
C ASP A 30 -1.64 -15.02 -10.90
N ILE A 31 -2.56 -14.05 -11.04
CA ILE A 31 -3.80 -13.98 -10.27
C ILE A 31 -4.96 -14.43 -11.14
N ARG A 32 -5.65 -15.48 -10.69
CA ARG A 32 -6.80 -16.08 -11.39
C ARG A 32 -8.14 -15.82 -10.71
N GLU A 33 -8.11 -15.53 -9.42
CA GLU A 33 -9.30 -15.38 -8.59
C GLU A 33 -9.45 -13.92 -8.16
N ALA A 34 -10.70 -13.48 -8.06
CA ALA A 34 -11.03 -12.17 -7.50
C ALA A 34 -10.81 -12.18 -5.97
N PRO A 35 -10.48 -11.03 -5.36
CA PRO A 35 -10.40 -10.98 -3.90
C PRO A 35 -11.76 -11.22 -3.28
N THR A 36 -11.80 -11.90 -2.13
CA THR A 36 -13.02 -12.08 -1.34
C THR A 36 -13.67 -10.74 -0.96
N GLU A 37 -12.84 -9.73 -0.71
CA GLU A 37 -13.27 -8.38 -0.38
C GLU A 37 -12.31 -7.34 -0.98
N GLY A 38 -12.87 -6.23 -1.46
CA GLY A 38 -12.10 -5.16 -2.08
C GLY A 38 -11.82 -5.44 -3.55
N VAL A 39 -10.73 -4.88 -4.06
CA VAL A 39 -10.36 -4.92 -5.48
C VAL A 39 -8.87 -5.13 -5.65
N TYR A 40 -8.49 -5.85 -6.70
CA TYR A 40 -7.11 -5.93 -7.17
C TYR A 40 -6.88 -4.87 -8.25
N VAL A 41 -5.91 -3.99 -8.01
CA VAL A 41 -5.48 -2.95 -8.94
C VAL A 41 -4.11 -3.32 -9.51
N TYR A 42 -3.98 -3.22 -10.83
CA TYR A 42 -2.74 -3.50 -11.56
C TYR A 42 -2.51 -2.43 -12.63
N GLY A 43 -1.31 -2.43 -13.22
CA GLY A 43 -0.94 -1.46 -14.26
C GLY A 43 -0.54 -0.09 -13.73
N LEU A 44 -0.23 0.01 -12.44
CA LEU A 44 0.37 1.21 -11.86
C LEU A 44 1.88 1.22 -12.07
N TYR A 45 2.45 2.40 -12.26
CA TYR A 45 3.88 2.62 -12.41
C TYR A 45 4.40 3.49 -11.27
N LEU A 46 5.50 3.07 -10.65
CA LEU A 46 6.22 3.84 -9.65
C LEU A 46 7.25 4.72 -10.36
N GLU A 47 7.22 6.01 -10.06
CA GLU A 47 8.17 7.01 -10.53
C GLU A 47 9.02 7.50 -9.35
N GLY A 48 10.31 7.76 -9.59
CA GLY A 48 11.23 8.33 -8.59
C GLY A 48 11.78 7.35 -7.55
N ALA A 49 11.38 6.07 -7.61
CA ALA A 49 11.88 5.00 -6.76
C ALA A 49 11.79 3.64 -7.45
N GLY A 50 12.48 2.64 -6.89
CA GLY A 50 12.33 1.24 -7.24
C GLY A 50 11.44 0.49 -6.23
N TRP A 51 10.97 -0.70 -6.64
CA TRP A 51 10.19 -1.59 -5.79
C TRP A 51 10.87 -2.93 -5.60
N ASP A 52 11.18 -3.26 -4.34
CA ASP A 52 11.76 -4.54 -3.96
C ASP A 52 10.63 -5.54 -3.78
N ARG A 53 10.44 -6.39 -4.78
CA ARG A 53 9.42 -7.44 -4.76
C ARG A 53 9.61 -8.46 -3.64
N LYS A 54 10.86 -8.78 -3.27
CA LYS A 54 11.14 -9.81 -2.25
C LYS A 54 10.74 -9.31 -0.86
N ASN A 55 11.16 -8.09 -0.53
CA ASN A 55 10.90 -7.48 0.77
C ASN A 55 9.67 -6.57 0.79
N THR A 56 8.94 -6.48 -0.33
CA THR A 56 7.73 -5.69 -0.56
C THR A 56 7.86 -4.27 -0.03
N ARG A 57 8.86 -3.53 -0.49
CA ARG A 57 9.14 -2.16 -0.03
C ARG A 57 9.82 -1.30 -1.09
N LEU A 58 9.81 0.01 -0.87
CA LEU A 58 10.56 0.98 -1.65
C LEU A 58 12.06 0.80 -1.47
N HIS A 59 12.79 1.04 -2.56
CA HIS A 59 14.22 1.24 -2.57
C HIS A 59 14.60 2.32 -3.58
N GLU A 60 15.86 2.72 -3.60
CA GLU A 60 16.39 3.72 -4.53
C GLU A 60 16.18 3.32 -5.99
N SER A 61 15.86 4.29 -6.84
CA SER A 61 15.67 4.02 -8.27
C SER A 61 16.97 3.49 -8.91
N GLN A 62 16.82 2.63 -9.91
CA GLN A 62 17.95 2.13 -10.69
C GLN A 62 18.33 3.13 -11.79
N ASN A 63 19.62 3.22 -12.10
CA ASN A 63 20.12 4.10 -13.17
C ASN A 63 19.41 3.80 -14.50
N LYS A 64 18.95 4.86 -15.17
CA LYS A 64 18.24 4.81 -16.45
C LYS A 64 16.85 4.16 -16.40
N VAL A 65 16.34 3.84 -15.21
CA VAL A 65 14.96 3.37 -15.01
C VAL A 65 14.15 4.50 -14.37
N VAL A 66 13.28 5.12 -15.17
CA VAL A 66 12.43 6.23 -14.70
C VAL A 66 11.14 5.71 -14.06
N TYR A 67 10.58 4.65 -14.65
CA TYR A 67 9.34 4.03 -14.25
C TYR A 67 9.53 2.55 -13.95
N VAL A 68 8.95 2.09 -12.86
CA VAL A 68 8.92 0.68 -12.48
C VAL A 68 7.47 0.21 -12.42
N GLN A 69 7.13 -0.86 -13.13
CA GLN A 69 5.79 -1.43 -13.06
C GLN A 69 5.56 -2.07 -11.68
N MET A 70 4.51 -1.62 -10.99
CA MET A 70 4.15 -2.15 -9.68
C MET A 70 3.47 -3.52 -9.81
N PRO A 71 3.68 -4.42 -8.84
CA PRO A 71 2.88 -5.62 -8.72
C PRO A 71 1.43 -5.26 -8.34
N VAL A 72 0.57 -6.27 -8.27
CA VAL A 72 -0.83 -6.04 -7.95
C VAL A 72 -0.99 -5.47 -6.54
N ILE A 73 -1.78 -4.41 -6.43
CA ILE A 73 -2.14 -3.79 -5.16
C ILE A 73 -3.56 -4.22 -4.80
N HIS A 74 -3.72 -4.86 -3.65
CA HIS A 74 -5.01 -5.17 -3.08
C HIS A 74 -5.50 -3.97 -2.28
N ILE A 75 -6.62 -3.40 -2.69
CA ILE A 75 -7.28 -2.29 -2.00
C ILE A 75 -8.56 -2.83 -1.39
N PHE A 76 -8.73 -2.65 -0.08
CA PHE A 76 -9.89 -3.13 0.67
C PHE A 76 -10.35 -2.07 1.67
N ALA A 77 -11.47 -2.33 2.33
CA ALA A 77 -12.02 -1.42 3.33
C ALA A 77 -11.89 -2.04 4.72
N ILE A 78 -11.58 -1.21 5.70
CA ILE A 78 -11.51 -1.58 7.10
C ILE A 78 -12.43 -0.69 7.92
N ASN A 79 -13.01 -1.24 8.99
CA ASN A 79 -13.72 -0.45 9.98
C ASN A 79 -12.89 -0.43 11.28
N PRO A 80 -12.17 0.66 11.59
CA PRO A 80 -11.32 0.73 12.77
C PRO A 80 -12.06 0.43 14.07
N SER A 81 -13.34 0.78 14.16
CA SER A 81 -14.16 0.53 15.35
C SER A 81 -14.42 -0.96 15.60
N VAL A 82 -14.40 -1.79 14.55
CA VAL A 82 -14.64 -3.24 14.62
C VAL A 82 -13.34 -4.03 14.62
N THR A 83 -12.35 -3.63 13.81
CA THR A 83 -11.06 -4.32 13.68
C THR A 83 -10.26 -4.34 14.99
N ASN A 84 -10.37 -3.30 15.82
CA ASN A 84 -9.73 -3.25 17.15
C ASN A 84 -10.26 -4.32 18.14
N GLN A 85 -11.40 -4.96 17.87
CA GLN A 85 -12.01 -5.92 18.79
C GLN A 85 -11.79 -7.40 18.41
N LYS A 86 -11.60 -7.71 17.11
CA LYS A 86 -11.51 -9.12 16.64
C LYS A 86 -10.09 -9.59 16.30
N THR A 87 -9.19 -8.67 16.02
CA THR A 87 -7.77 -8.96 15.82
C THR A 87 -7.02 -8.17 16.86
N GLY A 88 -6.38 -8.84 17.83
CA GLY A 88 -5.41 -8.24 18.76
C GLY A 88 -4.16 -7.71 18.06
N ILE A 89 -4.30 -7.11 16.88
CA ILE A 89 -3.30 -6.28 16.24
C ILE A 89 -3.42 -4.94 16.97
N ILE A 90 -2.57 -4.84 17.98
CA ILE A 90 -2.39 -3.68 18.81
C ILE A 90 -2.07 -2.48 17.90
N THR A 91 -3.07 -1.69 17.52
CA THR A 91 -2.83 -0.31 17.10
C THR A 91 -2.44 0.46 18.37
N ASN A 92 -1.17 0.29 18.77
CA ASN A 92 -0.54 1.07 19.82
C ASN A 92 -0.56 2.55 19.38
N LYS A 93 -1.64 3.26 19.74
CA LYS A 93 -1.51 4.69 20.03
C LYS A 93 -0.46 4.77 21.14
N LYS A 94 0.74 5.23 20.79
CA LYS A 94 1.92 5.48 21.65
C LYS A 94 3.00 4.37 21.65
N LEU A 95 3.62 4.09 20.50
CA LEU A 95 5.04 3.75 20.48
C LEU A 95 5.78 4.68 19.52
N ARG A 96 6.63 5.55 20.11
CA ARG A 96 7.82 6.01 19.41
C ARG A 96 8.66 4.78 19.05
N LEU A 97 9.06 4.72 17.79
CA LEU A 97 10.38 4.31 17.30
C LEU A 97 10.90 2.90 17.70
N ASN A 98 10.98 2.05 16.69
CA ASN A 98 11.89 0.91 16.52
C ASN A 98 11.54 -0.42 17.22
N GLN A 99 11.41 -1.46 16.37
CA GLN A 99 11.37 -2.90 16.66
C GLN A 99 10.11 -3.46 17.35
N ILE A 100 9.25 -4.10 16.54
CA ILE A 100 8.39 -5.18 17.02
C ILE A 100 8.73 -6.42 16.19
N THR A 101 9.70 -7.21 16.63
CA THR A 101 10.07 -8.48 15.99
C THR A 101 9.02 -9.55 16.31
N PHE A 102 8.19 -9.95 15.35
CA PHE A 102 7.31 -11.12 15.50
C PHE A 102 8.07 -12.39 15.09
N ARG A 103 8.34 -13.28 16.05
CA ARG A 103 8.87 -14.63 15.78
C ARG A 103 7.73 -15.55 15.35
N THR A 104 7.63 -15.85 14.05
CA THR A 104 6.81 -16.96 13.55
C THR A 104 7.62 -18.26 13.56
N LYS A 105 6.93 -19.40 13.70
CA LYS A 105 7.53 -20.75 13.88
C LYS A 105 8.21 -21.34 12.64
N GLN A 106 8.55 -20.54 11.64
CA GLN A 106 9.35 -20.95 10.49
C GLN A 106 10.39 -19.85 10.24
N ASN A 107 11.67 -20.22 10.13
CA ASN A 107 12.85 -19.36 10.08
C ASN A 107 12.94 -18.44 8.83
N GLU A 108 11.85 -17.78 8.44
CA GLU A 108 11.89 -16.66 7.51
C GLU A 108 11.95 -15.37 8.33
N GLN A 109 13.13 -14.74 8.35
CA GLN A 109 13.28 -13.37 8.86
C GLN A 109 12.51 -12.42 7.93
N ILE A 110 11.22 -12.24 8.17
CA ILE A 110 10.45 -11.17 7.53
C ILE A 110 10.98 -9.87 8.13
N SER A 111 11.89 -9.21 7.41
CA SER A 111 12.29 -7.84 7.74
C SER A 111 11.01 -7.01 7.72
N ILE A 112 10.60 -6.47 8.85
CA ILE A 112 9.39 -5.64 8.91
C ILE A 112 9.83 -4.26 8.43
N ALA A 113 9.12 -3.69 7.46
CA ALA A 113 9.44 -2.33 7.03
C ALA A 113 9.20 -1.37 8.21
N PRO A 114 10.21 -0.60 8.65
CA PRO A 114 10.08 0.28 9.81
C PRO A 114 9.14 1.46 9.53
N TYR A 115 8.97 1.85 8.27
CA TYR A 115 8.20 3.02 7.87
C TYR A 115 7.19 2.71 6.77
N ILE A 116 6.16 3.55 6.72
CA ILE A 116 5.13 3.54 5.68
C ILE A 116 5.14 4.92 5.02
N TYR A 117 5.33 4.94 3.71
CA TYR A 117 5.19 6.12 2.89
C TYR A 117 3.78 6.19 2.30
N MET A 118 3.11 7.33 2.48
CA MET A 118 1.83 7.64 1.85
C MET A 118 2.11 8.18 0.45
N CYS A 119 2.12 7.28 -0.54
CA CYS A 119 2.49 7.62 -1.91
C CYS A 119 1.27 8.17 -2.69
N PRO A 120 1.37 9.36 -3.31
CA PRO A 120 0.32 9.90 -4.14
C PRO A 120 0.17 9.12 -5.44
N VAL A 121 -1.08 8.88 -5.83
CA VAL A 121 -1.45 8.26 -7.10
C VAL A 121 -2.01 9.34 -8.03
N TYR A 122 -1.39 9.49 -9.20
CA TYR A 122 -1.84 10.39 -10.25
C TYR A 122 -2.28 9.62 -11.50
N LYS A 123 -3.20 10.21 -12.25
CA LYS A 123 -3.66 9.67 -13.54
C LYS A 123 -2.57 9.74 -14.62
N LYS A 124 -1.76 10.81 -14.59
CA LYS A 124 -0.76 11.15 -15.61
C LYS A 124 0.55 11.59 -14.94
N PRO A 125 1.70 11.56 -15.65
CA PRO A 125 2.98 12.01 -15.11
C PRO A 125 2.99 13.50 -14.74
N ILE A 126 2.14 14.31 -15.38
CA ILE A 126 1.97 15.72 -15.07
C ILE A 126 1.19 15.84 -13.75
N ARG A 127 1.92 16.11 -12.67
CA ARG A 127 1.40 16.17 -11.30
C ARG A 127 0.72 17.50 -11.05
N THR A 128 -0.59 17.53 -11.29
CA THR A 128 -1.48 18.63 -10.89
C THR A 128 -2.63 18.06 -10.07
N ASP A 129 -3.29 18.91 -9.29
CA ASP A 129 -4.42 18.49 -8.45
C ASP A 129 -5.57 17.87 -9.26
N LEU A 130 -5.73 18.28 -10.53
CA LEU A 130 -6.71 17.71 -11.46
C LEU A 130 -6.46 16.22 -11.81
N HIS A 131 -5.22 15.77 -11.69
CA HIS A 131 -4.81 14.40 -11.99
C HIS A 131 -4.61 13.56 -10.72
N PHE A 132 -4.75 14.14 -9.53
CA PHE A 132 -4.65 13.40 -8.28
C PHE A 132 -5.84 12.45 -8.09
N ILE A 133 -5.56 11.22 -7.66
CA ILE A 133 -6.58 10.19 -7.45
C ILE A 133 -6.71 9.87 -5.97
N THR A 134 -5.63 9.40 -5.35
CA THR A 134 -5.64 8.94 -3.95
C THR A 134 -4.22 8.78 -3.40
N MET A 135 -4.09 8.40 -2.14
CA MET A 135 -2.83 8.02 -1.50
C MET A 135 -2.83 6.52 -1.21
N LEU A 136 -1.73 5.82 -1.50
CA LEU A 136 -1.54 4.41 -1.20
C LEU A 136 -0.36 4.22 -0.24
N LYS A 137 -0.50 3.29 0.71
CA LYS A 137 0.59 2.96 1.64
C LYS A 137 1.60 2.08 0.93
N LEU A 138 2.86 2.51 0.96
CA LEU A 138 4.01 1.76 0.50
C LEU A 138 4.98 1.55 1.66
N ALA A 139 5.39 0.30 1.90
CA ALA A 139 6.38 -0.03 2.90
C ALA A 139 7.76 0.52 2.50
N SER A 140 8.56 0.94 3.48
CA SER A 140 9.85 1.59 3.26
C SER A 140 10.83 1.34 4.42
N ASN A 141 12.12 1.33 4.10
CA ASN A 141 13.21 1.40 5.08
C ASN A 141 13.57 2.84 5.49
N ASP A 142 13.27 3.80 4.62
CA ASP A 142 13.53 5.22 4.81
C ASP A 142 12.27 5.98 5.25
N LEU A 143 12.48 7.14 5.88
CA LEU A 143 11.42 8.05 6.31
C LEU A 143 10.66 8.65 5.12
N SER A 144 9.41 9.05 5.33
CA SER A 144 8.58 9.64 4.27
C SER A 144 9.20 10.85 3.58
N GLU A 145 9.93 11.70 4.31
CA GLU A 145 10.61 12.89 3.77
C GLU A 145 11.61 12.54 2.66
N HIS A 146 12.31 11.41 2.80
CA HIS A 146 13.27 10.93 1.80
C HIS A 146 12.60 10.70 0.43
N TRP A 147 11.38 10.14 0.44
CA TRP A 147 10.60 9.86 -0.78
C TRP A 147 9.86 11.09 -1.30
N ILE A 148 9.43 11.98 -0.41
CA ILE A 148 8.85 13.27 -0.80
C ILE A 148 9.88 14.09 -1.60
N LEU A 149 11.12 14.20 -1.11
CA LEU A 149 12.18 14.94 -1.78
C LEU A 149 12.62 14.31 -3.12
N ARG A 150 12.50 12.99 -3.26
CA ARG A 150 12.69 12.27 -4.54
C ARG A 150 11.52 12.42 -5.50
N GLY A 151 10.42 13.02 -5.04
CA GLY A 151 9.20 13.10 -5.79
C GLY A 151 8.69 11.71 -6.15
N VAL A 152 8.61 10.77 -5.21
CA VAL A 152 8.04 9.45 -5.51
C VAL A 152 6.53 9.56 -5.71
N ALA A 153 6.03 8.95 -6.79
CA ALA A 153 4.59 8.88 -7.05
C ALA A 153 4.21 7.59 -7.78
N LEU A 154 2.94 7.21 -7.66
CA LEU A 154 2.31 6.18 -8.49
C LEU A 154 1.55 6.82 -9.64
N LEU A 155 1.67 6.25 -10.83
CA LEU A 155 1.07 6.74 -12.05
C LEU A 155 0.18 5.65 -12.67
N CYS A 156 -1.04 6.00 -13.07
CA CYS A 156 -1.91 5.10 -13.82
C CYS A 156 -1.49 4.95 -15.28
N ASP A 157 -0.86 5.97 -15.84
CA ASP A 157 -0.38 6.00 -17.21
C ASP A 157 0.93 6.80 -17.27
N ILE A 158 1.87 6.31 -18.07
CA ILE A 158 3.20 6.88 -18.29
C ILE A 158 3.33 7.53 -19.68
N LYS A 159 2.24 7.50 -20.48
CA LYS A 159 2.15 8.15 -21.79
C LYS A 159 1.42 9.49 -21.73
#